data_AF-A0A6G0VW93-F1
#
_entry.id   AF-A0A6G0VW93-F1
#
_cell.length_a   1.000
_cell.length_b   1.000
_cell.length_c   1.000
_cell.angle_alpha   90.00
_cell.angle_beta   90.00
_cell.angle_gamma   90.00
#
_symmetry.space_group_name_H-M   'P 1'
#
loop_
_entity.id
_entity.type
_entity.pdbx_description
1 polymer ?
#
loop_
_entity_poly.entity_id
_entity_poly.type
_entity_poly.pdbx_seq_one_letter_code
_entity_poly.pdbx_strand_id
1 'polypeptide(L)'
;MDCPIDTDVTHLTETIINAANLSIGKTKSSTAIPNVPWWNSEIKETIKNKNKALKTFQNSGKTEDHIKLKQLRAKTKYLVKISKEKSWKTFISSIAPRTDPSLIWSKVRSLCGRSREKHTHLIVENTLHTKPNDVANLLGASFQTICSDDNYDKTFLTNNIQNRNSQYISNISPLLQDQIHLNFPISLNELNWQMNKCSSLSPGPDDIPYIFLQNLPL
;
A
#
# COMPACT_ATOMS: atom_id res chain seq x y z
N MET A 1 -49.70 -18.07 -7.07
CA MET A 1 -49.40 -17.87 -8.50
C MET A 1 -48.21 -16.94 -8.52
N ASP A 2 -47.03 -17.50 -8.72
CA ASP A 2 -45.79 -16.74 -8.72
C ASP A 2 -45.75 -15.87 -9.97
N CYS A 3 -45.56 -14.57 -9.78
CA CYS A 3 -45.59 -13.61 -10.89
C CYS A 3 -44.33 -13.87 -11.74
N PRO A 4 -44.43 -14.12 -13.05
CA PRO A 4 -43.29 -14.48 -13.91
C PRO A 4 -42.13 -13.49 -13.83
N ILE A 5 -42.45 -12.21 -13.64
CA ILE A 5 -41.48 -11.12 -13.47
C ILE A 5 -40.66 -11.30 -12.19
N ASP A 6 -41.26 -11.80 -11.12
CA ASP A 6 -40.58 -12.02 -9.84
C ASP A 6 -39.57 -13.18 -9.95
N THR A 7 -39.90 -14.21 -10.73
CA THR A 7 -38.99 -15.33 -11.05
C THR A 7 -37.80 -14.86 -11.89
N ASP A 8 -38.02 -14.00 -12.88
CA ASP A 8 -36.92 -13.48 -13.72
C ASP A 8 -36.00 -12.54 -12.93
N VAL A 9 -36.57 -11.69 -12.07
CA VAL A 9 -35.80 -10.78 -11.20
C VAL A 9 -34.97 -11.55 -10.18
N THR A 10 -35.53 -12.61 -9.58
CA THR A 10 -34.80 -13.48 -8.63
C THR A 10 -33.68 -14.23 -9.33
N HIS A 11 -33.92 -14.81 -10.51
CA HIS A 11 -32.87 -15.48 -11.28
C HIS A 11 -31.72 -14.54 -11.67
N LEU A 12 -32.04 -13.32 -12.15
CA LEU A 12 -31.03 -12.31 -12.50
C LEU A 12 -30.20 -11.92 -11.26
N THR A 13 -30.86 -11.63 -10.15
CA THR A 13 -30.18 -11.23 -8.91
C THR A 13 -29.29 -12.34 -8.37
N GLU A 14 -29.74 -13.60 -8.38
CA GLU A 14 -28.93 -14.75 -7.99
C GLU A 14 -27.70 -14.93 -8.90
N THR A 15 -27.88 -14.76 -10.21
CA THR A 15 -26.78 -14.85 -11.18
C THR A 15 -25.72 -13.78 -10.94
N ILE A 16 -26.14 -12.53 -10.71
CA ILE A 16 -25.23 -11.41 -10.40
C ILE A 16 -24.51 -11.67 -9.07
N ILE A 17 -25.23 -12.12 -8.04
CA ILE A 17 -24.66 -12.41 -6.72
C ILE A 17 -23.64 -13.55 -6.82
N ASN A 18 -23.94 -14.61 -7.57
CA ASN A 18 -23.02 -15.72 -7.77
C ASN A 18 -21.76 -15.30 -8.53
N ALA A 19 -21.92 -14.55 -9.63
CA ALA A 19 -20.79 -14.00 -10.37
C ALA A 19 -19.93 -13.07 -9.49
N ALA A 20 -20.55 -12.21 -8.67
CA ALA A 20 -19.85 -11.32 -7.75
C ALA A 20 -19.13 -12.09 -6.63
N ASN A 21 -19.74 -13.13 -6.07
CA ASN A 21 -19.10 -13.97 -5.05
C ASN A 21 -17.93 -14.77 -5.61
N LEU A 22 -17.99 -15.23 -6.86
CA LEU A 22 -16.90 -15.95 -7.53
C LEU A 22 -15.74 -15.05 -7.90
N SER A 23 -16.03 -13.84 -8.39
CA SER A 23 -15.01 -12.90 -8.89
C SER A 23 -14.38 -12.02 -7.80
N ILE A 24 -15.19 -11.51 -6.88
CA ILE A 24 -14.76 -10.55 -5.84
C ILE A 24 -14.71 -11.23 -4.46
N GLY A 25 -15.70 -12.07 -4.15
CA GLY A 25 -15.87 -12.69 -2.84
C GLY A 25 -16.40 -11.75 -1.76
N LYS A 26 -16.76 -12.30 -0.59
CA LYS A 26 -17.19 -11.51 0.58
C LYS A 26 -16.03 -11.30 1.54
N THR A 27 -15.67 -10.05 1.80
CA THR A 27 -14.73 -9.71 2.87
C THR A 27 -15.36 -9.98 4.23
N LYS A 28 -14.79 -10.91 5.00
CA LYS A 28 -15.13 -11.05 6.43
C LYS A 28 -14.64 -9.77 7.13
N SER A 29 -15.51 -9.07 7.85
CA SER A 29 -15.08 -7.99 8.74
C SER A 29 -14.30 -8.60 9.91
N SER A 30 -13.02 -8.88 9.70
CA SER A 30 -12.14 -9.22 10.80
C SER A 30 -12.03 -7.98 11.68
N THR A 31 -12.37 -8.13 12.97
CA THR A 31 -12.00 -7.10 13.95
C THR A 31 -10.48 -7.14 14.00
N ALA A 32 -9.84 -6.23 13.25
CA ALA A 32 -8.40 -6.18 13.13
C ALA A 32 -7.79 -6.23 14.54
N ILE A 33 -7.05 -7.30 14.80
CA ILE A 33 -6.29 -7.40 16.03
C ILE A 33 -5.30 -6.23 15.99
N PRO A 34 -5.26 -5.37 17.02
CA PRO A 34 -4.30 -4.28 17.02
C PRO A 34 -2.90 -4.89 16.90
N ASN A 35 -2.17 -4.50 15.85
CA ASN A 35 -0.83 -4.99 15.54
C ASN A 35 0.20 -4.31 16.47
N VAL A 36 0.03 -4.56 17.77
CA VAL A 36 0.84 -3.98 18.84
C VAL A 36 1.52 -5.10 19.62
N PRO A 37 2.84 -5.00 19.90
CA PRO A 37 3.59 -6.05 20.58
C PRO A 37 3.11 -6.37 22.00
N TRP A 38 2.43 -5.42 22.65
CA TRP A 38 1.88 -5.59 24.00
C TRP A 38 0.49 -6.24 24.02
N TRP A 39 -0.09 -6.60 22.87
CA TRP A 39 -1.36 -7.31 22.81
C TRP A 39 -1.19 -8.80 23.10
N ASN A 40 -2.05 -9.36 23.94
CA ASN A 40 -2.05 -10.78 24.28
C ASN A 40 -3.47 -11.30 24.57
N SER A 41 -3.61 -12.62 24.75
CA SER A 41 -4.90 -13.29 24.99
C SER A 41 -5.57 -12.82 26.30
N GLU A 42 -4.79 -12.55 27.35
CA GLU A 42 -5.28 -12.09 28.64
C GLU A 42 -5.91 -10.67 28.54
N ILE A 43 -5.26 -9.76 27.82
CA ILE A 43 -5.79 -8.41 27.55
C ILE A 43 -7.06 -8.51 26.72
N LYS A 44 -7.08 -9.39 25.70
CA LYS A 44 -8.28 -9.63 24.88
C LYS A 44 -9.45 -10.09 25.75
N GLU A 45 -9.21 -11.03 26.66
CA GLU A 45 -10.24 -11.55 27.56
C GLU A 45 -10.73 -10.48 28.54
N THR A 46 -9.83 -9.73 29.17
CA THR A 46 -10.22 -8.68 30.13
C THR A 46 -11.00 -7.54 29.47
N ILE A 47 -10.64 -7.14 28.25
CA ILE A 47 -11.42 -6.19 27.46
C ILE A 47 -12.81 -6.76 27.11
N LYS A 48 -12.90 -8.03 26.73
CA LYS A 48 -14.18 -8.72 26.45
C LYS A 48 -15.08 -8.70 27.70
N ASN A 49 -14.53 -9.05 28.86
CA ASN A 49 -15.25 -9.08 30.13
C ASN A 49 -15.71 -7.67 30.56
N LYS A 50 -14.84 -6.66 30.41
CA LYS A 50 -15.17 -5.26 30.66
C LYS A 50 -16.31 -4.77 29.74
N ASN A 51 -16.26 -5.11 28.45
CA ASN A 51 -17.31 -4.73 27.49
C ASN A 51 -18.62 -5.46 27.77
N LYS A 52 -18.58 -6.73 28.19
CA LYS A 52 -19.76 -7.48 28.63
C LYS A 52 -20.41 -6.81 29.84
N ALA A 53 -19.63 -6.48 30.86
CA ALA A 53 -20.12 -5.78 32.04
C ALA A 53 -20.68 -4.38 31.73
N LEU A 54 -20.12 -3.68 30.75
CA LEU A 54 -20.66 -2.39 30.29
C LEU A 54 -22.06 -2.57 29.70
N LYS A 55 -22.25 -3.56 28.83
CA LYS A 55 -23.57 -3.88 28.25
C LYS A 55 -24.57 -4.29 29.34
N THR A 56 -24.15 -5.13 30.29
CA THR A 56 -24.99 -5.52 31.42
C THR A 56 -25.46 -4.30 32.21
N PHE A 57 -24.55 -3.39 32.58
CA PHE A 57 -24.89 -2.17 33.31
C PHE A 57 -25.81 -1.24 32.50
N GLN A 58 -25.56 -1.07 31.19
CA GLN A 58 -26.42 -0.27 30.30
C GLN A 58 -27.86 -0.80 30.23
N ASN A 59 -28.04 -2.12 30.32
CA ASN A 59 -29.35 -2.75 30.28
C ASN A 59 -30.03 -2.78 31.65
N SER A 60 -29.28 -2.98 32.74
CA SER A 60 -29.86 -3.18 34.07
C SER A 60 -30.01 -1.89 34.89
N GLY A 61 -29.12 -0.92 34.71
CA GLY A 61 -29.05 0.31 35.51
C GLY A 61 -28.66 0.12 36.99
N LYS A 62 -28.30 -1.10 37.42
CA LYS A 62 -28.10 -1.43 38.84
C LYS A 62 -26.75 -0.95 39.39
N THR A 63 -26.71 -0.67 40.70
CA THR A 63 -25.51 -0.27 41.44
C THR A 63 -24.45 -1.37 41.48
N GLU A 64 -24.86 -2.63 41.64
CA GLU A 64 -23.96 -3.78 41.72
C GLU A 64 -23.22 -3.97 40.39
N ASP A 65 -23.94 -3.83 39.28
CA ASP A 65 -23.38 -3.92 37.93
C ASP A 65 -22.41 -2.77 37.64
N HIS A 66 -22.67 -1.57 38.18
CA HIS A 66 -21.75 -0.45 38.11
C HIS A 66 -20.45 -0.71 38.88
N ILE A 67 -20.54 -1.27 40.10
CA ILE A 67 -19.35 -1.65 40.89
C ILE A 67 -18.53 -2.70 40.14
N LYS A 68 -19.20 -3.71 39.56
CA LYS A 68 -18.53 -4.75 38.78
C LYS A 68 -17.83 -4.18 37.54
N LEU A 69 -18.48 -3.26 36.84
CA LEU A 69 -17.89 -2.54 35.71
C LEU A 69 -16.64 -1.76 36.14
N LYS A 70 -16.68 -1.04 37.28
CA LYS A 70 -15.52 -0.31 37.81
C LYS A 70 -14.34 -1.24 38.10
N GLN A 71 -14.58 -2.37 38.77
CA GLN A 71 -13.55 -3.38 39.06
C GLN A 71 -12.90 -3.89 37.76
N LEU A 72 -13.72 -4.27 36.77
CA LEU A 72 -13.22 -4.78 35.48
C LEU A 72 -12.48 -3.71 34.67
N ARG A 73 -12.93 -2.45 34.73
CA ARG A 73 -12.20 -1.31 34.13
C ARG A 73 -10.83 -1.14 34.77
N ALA A 74 -10.73 -1.16 36.10
CA ALA A 74 -9.48 -1.05 36.82
C ALA A 74 -8.51 -2.20 36.47
N LYS A 75 -9.01 -3.45 36.50
CA LYS A 75 -8.23 -4.64 36.12
C LYS A 75 -7.70 -4.53 34.68
N THR A 76 -8.56 -4.15 33.73
CA THR A 76 -8.16 -3.99 32.33
C THR A 76 -7.10 -2.91 32.17
N LYS A 77 -7.28 -1.75 32.82
CA LYS A 77 -6.31 -0.64 32.76
C LYS A 77 -4.94 -1.05 33.31
N TYR A 78 -4.93 -1.79 34.43
CA TYR A 78 -3.72 -2.29 35.07
C TYR A 78 -2.95 -3.27 34.16
N LEU A 79 -3.63 -4.29 33.62
CA LEU A 79 -2.99 -5.28 32.74
C LEU A 79 -2.45 -4.66 31.46
N VAL A 80 -3.20 -3.74 30.83
CA VAL A 80 -2.73 -3.02 29.65
C VAL A 80 -1.50 -2.18 29.98
N LYS A 81 -1.46 -1.51 31.15
CA LYS A 81 -0.30 -0.73 31.59
C LYS A 81 0.94 -1.62 31.73
N ILE A 82 0.83 -2.75 32.43
CA ILE A 82 1.97 -3.66 32.64
C ILE A 82 2.48 -4.23 31.33
N SER A 83 1.58 -4.68 30.45
CA SER A 83 2.01 -5.27 29.18
C SER A 83 2.71 -4.26 28.26
N LYS A 84 2.21 -3.01 28.24
CA LYS A 84 2.88 -1.90 27.54
C LYS A 84 4.27 -1.64 28.12
N GLU A 85 4.37 -1.57 29.44
CA GLU A 85 5.65 -1.35 30.12
C GLU A 85 6.65 -2.48 29.84
N LYS A 86 6.21 -3.75 29.92
CA LYS A 86 7.03 -4.92 29.59
C LYS A 86 7.54 -4.85 28.15
N SER A 87 6.64 -4.58 27.20
CA SER A 87 7.01 -4.48 25.78
C SER A 87 7.96 -3.31 25.50
N TRP A 88 7.78 -2.18 26.19
CA TRP A 88 8.69 -1.05 26.11
C TRP A 88 10.08 -1.41 26.64
N LYS A 89 10.16 -2.05 27.82
CA LYS A 89 11.42 -2.52 28.41
C LYS A 89 12.16 -3.49 27.48
N THR A 90 11.46 -4.49 26.93
CA THR A 90 12.02 -5.44 25.96
C THR A 90 12.53 -4.73 24.69
N PHE A 91 11.81 -3.72 24.21
CA PHE A 91 12.25 -2.94 23.06
C PHE A 91 13.53 -2.17 23.35
N ILE A 92 13.58 -1.42 24.46
CA ILE A 92 14.76 -0.64 24.85
C ILE A 92 15.98 -1.54 25.06
N SER A 93 15.81 -2.71 25.69
CA SER A 93 16.91 -3.68 25.84
C SER A 93 17.41 -4.28 24.53
N SER A 94 16.62 -4.19 23.44
CA SER A 94 17.01 -4.67 22.10
C SER A 94 17.78 -3.64 21.27
N ILE A 95 17.92 -2.40 21.74
CA ILE A 95 18.63 -1.33 21.03
C ILE A 95 20.12 -1.45 21.32
N ALA A 96 20.92 -1.55 20.27
CA ALA A 96 22.39 -1.55 20.32
C ALA A 96 22.95 -0.25 19.72
N PRO A 97 24.21 0.13 20.02
CA PRO A 97 24.81 1.36 19.50
C PRO A 97 24.84 1.49 17.97
N ARG A 98 24.83 0.36 17.25
CA ARG A 98 24.81 0.30 15.78
C ARG A 98 23.44 -0.06 15.19
N THR A 99 22.37 0.03 15.97
CA THR A 99 21.02 -0.25 15.44
C THR A 99 20.60 0.86 14.48
N ASP A 100 20.13 0.46 13.30
CA ASP A 100 19.60 1.38 12.29
C ASP A 100 18.44 2.23 12.87
N PRO A 101 18.52 3.58 12.81
CA PRO A 101 17.45 4.47 13.21
C PRO A 101 16.10 4.17 12.56
N SER A 102 16.10 3.68 11.31
CA SER A 102 14.87 3.35 10.58
C SER A 102 14.10 2.21 11.28
N LEU A 103 14.84 1.20 11.74
CA LEU A 103 14.32 0.06 12.47
C LEU A 103 13.78 0.47 13.85
N ILE A 104 14.48 1.36 14.55
CA ILE A 104 14.05 1.91 15.84
C ILE A 104 12.70 2.61 15.67
N TRP A 105 12.58 3.53 14.71
CA TRP A 105 11.33 4.23 14.44
C TRP A 105 10.21 3.30 13.99
N SER A 106 10.53 2.22 13.26
CA SER A 106 9.56 1.18 12.90
C SER A 106 9.00 0.48 14.14
N LYS A 107 9.86 0.05 15.07
CA LYS A 107 9.43 -0.58 16.33
C LYS A 107 8.63 0.39 17.21
N VAL A 108 9.03 1.68 17.29
CA VAL A 108 8.24 2.71 18.01
C VAL A 108 6.84 2.85 17.42
N ARG A 109 6.70 2.92 16.09
CA ARG A 109 5.38 2.96 15.44
C ARG A 109 4.55 1.72 15.75
N SER A 110 5.14 0.53 15.76
CA SER A 110 4.47 -0.72 16.15
C SER A 110 3.97 -0.68 17.60
N LEU A 111 4.78 -0.21 18.55
CA LEU A 111 4.37 -0.06 19.95
C LEU A 111 3.19 0.91 20.12
N CYS A 112 3.14 1.97 19.30
CA CYS A 112 2.03 2.93 19.27
C CYS A 112 0.80 2.45 18.47
N GLY A 113 0.83 1.28 17.82
CA GLY A 113 -0.23 0.81 16.94
C GLY A 113 -0.36 1.61 15.64
N ARG A 114 0.70 2.34 15.26
CA ARG A 114 0.81 3.10 14.00
C ARG A 114 1.62 2.34 12.95
N SER A 115 2.01 1.10 13.23
CA SER A 115 2.60 0.25 12.21
C SER A 115 1.54 -0.08 11.17
N ARG A 116 1.85 0.23 9.91
CA ARG A 116 1.08 -0.23 8.78
C ARG A 116 1.81 -1.46 8.25
N GLU A 117 1.15 -2.61 8.27
CA GLU A 117 1.62 -3.73 7.45
C GLU A 117 1.49 -3.30 5.99
N LYS A 118 2.63 -3.20 5.30
CA LYS A 118 2.69 -2.89 3.87
C LYS A 118 2.84 -4.15 3.02
N HIS A 119 2.67 -5.34 3.62
CA HIS A 119 2.88 -6.59 2.91
C HIS A 119 1.64 -6.91 2.09
N THR A 120 1.80 -6.90 0.77
CA THR A 120 0.81 -7.47 -0.14
C THR A 120 0.85 -8.99 0.01
N HIS A 121 -0.31 -9.61 0.16
CA HIS A 121 -0.47 -11.05 0.19
C HIS A 121 -1.27 -11.47 -1.04
N LEU A 122 -0.90 -12.58 -1.65
CA LEU A 122 -1.59 -13.13 -2.81
C LEU A 122 -2.01 -14.55 -2.51
N ILE A 123 -3.18 -14.93 -3.03
CA ILE A 123 -3.64 -16.30 -3.03
C ILE A 123 -3.63 -16.77 -4.48
N VAL A 124 -2.78 -17.75 -4.79
CA VAL A 124 -2.69 -18.37 -6.11
C VAL A 124 -2.89 -19.86 -5.91
N GLU A 125 -3.79 -20.48 -6.68
CA GLU A 125 -4.10 -21.92 -6.59
C GLU A 125 -4.40 -22.40 -5.15
N ASN A 126 -5.16 -21.58 -4.40
CA ASN A 126 -5.54 -21.87 -3.01
C ASN A 126 -4.37 -21.90 -2.01
N THR A 127 -3.19 -21.40 -2.40
CA THR A 127 -2.01 -21.24 -1.53
C THR A 127 -1.74 -19.77 -1.22
N LEU A 128 -1.42 -19.46 0.03
CA LEU A 128 -1.17 -18.09 0.51
C LEU A 128 0.31 -17.74 0.41
N HIS A 129 0.64 -16.76 -0.43
CA HIS A 129 1.98 -16.21 -0.57
C HIS A 129 2.11 -14.91 0.22
N THR A 130 3.07 -14.89 1.15
CA THR A 130 3.28 -13.76 2.08
C THR A 130 4.62 -13.06 1.91
N LYS A 131 5.59 -13.69 1.24
CA LYS A 131 6.92 -13.10 1.00
C LYS A 131 6.86 -12.11 -0.17
N PRO A 132 7.41 -10.88 -0.02
CA PRO A 132 7.36 -9.86 -1.07
C PRO A 132 7.93 -10.30 -2.42
N ASN A 133 9.05 -11.02 -2.43
CA ASN A 133 9.68 -11.48 -3.68
C ASN A 133 8.79 -12.49 -4.42
N ASP A 134 8.25 -13.48 -3.70
CA ASP A 134 7.37 -14.49 -4.27
C ASP A 134 6.10 -13.83 -4.84
N VAL A 135 5.52 -12.89 -4.09
CA VAL A 135 4.37 -12.08 -4.51
C VAL A 135 4.67 -11.27 -5.78
N ALA A 136 5.83 -10.60 -5.83
CA ALA A 136 6.24 -9.82 -7.00
C ALA A 136 6.45 -10.70 -8.23
N ASN A 137 7.10 -11.86 -8.08
CA ASN A 137 7.33 -12.80 -9.17
C ASN A 137 6.02 -13.39 -9.70
N LEU A 138 5.08 -13.76 -8.83
CA LEU A 138 3.76 -14.25 -9.22
C LEU A 138 2.96 -13.20 -9.99
N LEU A 139 3.01 -11.93 -9.56
CA LEU A 139 2.41 -10.84 -10.33
C LEU A 139 3.08 -10.68 -11.69
N GLY A 140 4.42 -10.70 -11.73
CA GLY A 140 5.18 -10.62 -12.98
C GLY A 140 4.81 -11.73 -13.96
N ALA A 141 4.76 -12.98 -13.49
CA ALA A 141 4.32 -14.12 -14.30
C ALA A 141 2.87 -13.96 -14.78
N SER A 142 1.96 -13.52 -13.91
CA SER A 142 0.56 -13.29 -14.27
C SER A 142 0.43 -12.23 -15.35
N PHE A 143 1.15 -11.11 -15.21
CA PHE A 143 1.17 -10.05 -16.21
C PHE A 143 1.81 -10.49 -17.51
N GLN A 144 2.91 -11.25 -17.45
CA GLN A 144 3.51 -11.82 -18.65
C GLN A 144 2.52 -12.71 -19.40
N THR A 145 1.79 -13.58 -18.70
CA THR A 145 0.79 -14.44 -19.31
C THR A 145 -0.36 -13.65 -19.93
N ILE A 146 -0.86 -12.60 -19.26
CA ILE A 146 -1.97 -11.78 -19.77
C ILE A 146 -1.53 -10.84 -20.90
N CYS A 147 -0.32 -10.31 -20.82
CA CYS A 147 0.24 -9.36 -21.78
C CYS A 147 1.15 -10.04 -22.82
N SER A 148 1.16 -11.37 -22.91
CA SER A 148 1.94 -12.09 -23.91
C SER A 148 1.48 -11.69 -25.31
N ASP A 149 2.43 -11.61 -26.24
CA ASP A 149 2.15 -11.41 -27.66
C ASP A 149 1.19 -12.50 -28.20
N ASP A 150 1.22 -13.70 -27.61
CA ASP A 150 0.34 -14.82 -27.94
C ASP A 150 -1.16 -14.52 -27.77
N ASN A 151 -1.52 -13.53 -26.94
CA ASN A 151 -2.92 -13.16 -26.70
C ASN A 151 -3.46 -12.15 -27.72
N TYR A 152 -2.62 -11.63 -28.61
CA TYR A 152 -3.03 -10.68 -29.63
C TYR A 152 -3.30 -11.37 -30.96
N ASP A 153 -4.22 -10.80 -31.75
CA ASP A 153 -4.47 -11.31 -33.09
C ASP A 153 -3.24 -11.12 -34.01
N LYS A 154 -3.07 -12.05 -34.96
CA LYS A 154 -1.93 -12.06 -35.88
C LYS A 154 -1.84 -10.78 -36.71
N THR A 155 -2.98 -10.17 -37.04
CA THR A 155 -3.03 -8.90 -37.78
C THR A 155 -2.41 -7.77 -36.96
N PHE A 156 -2.75 -7.68 -35.67
CA PHE A 156 -2.19 -6.70 -34.75
C PHE A 156 -0.68 -6.87 -34.57
N LEU A 157 -0.21 -8.10 -34.35
CA LEU A 157 1.22 -8.39 -34.20
C LEU A 157 2.02 -8.00 -35.45
N THR A 158 1.51 -8.38 -36.63
CA THR A 158 2.16 -8.06 -37.91
C THR A 158 2.26 -6.56 -38.11
N ASN A 159 1.18 -5.81 -37.87
CA ASN A 159 1.17 -4.35 -37.99
C ASN A 159 2.12 -3.71 -36.97
N ASN A 160 2.15 -4.17 -35.72
CA ASN A 160 3.04 -3.66 -34.69
C ASN A 160 4.52 -3.86 -35.07
N ILE A 161 4.90 -5.06 -35.54
CA ILE A 161 6.27 -5.36 -35.99
C ILE A 161 6.65 -4.50 -37.20
N GLN A 162 5.75 -4.37 -38.18
CA GLN A 162 5.98 -3.52 -39.35
C GLN A 162 6.17 -2.05 -38.94
N ASN A 163 5.33 -1.53 -38.05
CA ASN A 163 5.43 -0.15 -37.57
C ASN A 163 6.70 0.10 -36.74
N ARG A 164 7.12 -0.84 -35.88
CA ARG A 164 8.38 -0.73 -35.12
C ARG A 164 9.61 -0.71 -36.01
N ASN A 165 9.60 -1.49 -37.09
CA ASN A 165 10.72 -1.59 -38.03
C ASN A 165 10.68 -0.52 -39.13
N SER A 166 9.54 0.16 -39.31
CA SER A 166 9.45 1.29 -40.22
C SER A 166 10.26 2.46 -39.66
N GLN A 167 11.12 3.05 -40.48
CA GLN A 167 11.70 4.35 -40.15
C GLN A 167 10.56 5.35 -40.03
N TYR A 168 10.40 5.92 -38.84
CA TYR A 168 9.44 7.00 -38.64
C TYR A 168 9.87 8.21 -39.46
N ILE A 169 9.16 8.47 -40.56
CA ILE A 169 9.32 9.68 -41.34
C ILE A 169 8.39 10.71 -40.71
N SER A 170 8.98 11.74 -40.11
CA SER A 170 8.21 12.88 -39.63
C SER A 170 7.48 13.53 -40.80
N ASN A 171 6.15 13.59 -40.73
CA ASN A 171 5.34 14.34 -41.70
C ASN A 171 5.36 15.86 -41.42
N ILE A 172 6.11 16.30 -40.41
CA ILE A 172 6.19 17.70 -40.02
C ILE A 172 7.21 18.38 -40.93
N SER A 173 6.76 19.44 -41.60
CA SER A 173 7.64 20.26 -42.43
C SER A 173 8.79 20.83 -41.58
N PRO A 174 10.06 20.64 -42.00
CA PRO A 174 11.21 21.26 -41.32
C PRO A 174 11.16 22.79 -41.31
N LEU A 175 10.34 23.37 -42.19
CA LEU A 175 10.13 24.82 -42.33
C LEU A 175 9.08 25.37 -41.35
N LEU A 176 8.44 24.51 -40.55
CA LEU A 176 7.52 24.96 -39.51
C LEU A 176 8.32 25.68 -38.42
N GLN A 177 7.85 26.86 -38.01
CA GLN A 177 8.54 27.73 -37.05
C GLN A 177 9.03 26.97 -35.80
N ASP A 178 8.18 26.12 -35.21
CA ASP A 178 8.53 25.33 -34.01
C ASP A 178 9.63 24.29 -34.30
N GLN A 179 9.64 23.69 -35.48
CA GLN A 179 10.69 22.74 -35.87
C GLN A 179 12.00 23.45 -36.13
N ILE A 180 11.96 24.64 -36.73
CA ILE A 180 13.16 25.47 -36.89
C ILE A 180 13.71 25.84 -35.50
N HIS A 181 12.84 26.26 -34.56
CA HIS A 181 13.23 26.53 -33.17
C HIS A 181 13.87 25.35 -32.45
N LEU A 182 13.29 24.15 -32.55
CA LEU A 182 13.83 22.94 -31.93
C LEU A 182 15.15 22.48 -32.53
N ASN A 183 15.38 22.76 -33.82
CA ASN A 183 16.57 22.33 -34.54
C ASN A 183 17.67 23.42 -34.59
N PHE A 184 17.45 24.61 -34.02
CA PHE A 184 18.52 25.59 -33.87
C PHE A 184 19.59 25.07 -32.90
N PRO A 185 20.88 25.42 -33.10
CA PRO A 185 21.91 25.11 -32.13
C PRO A 185 21.60 25.81 -30.80
N ILE A 186 21.87 25.11 -29.71
CA ILE A 186 21.68 25.62 -28.35
C ILE A 186 22.44 26.93 -28.20
N SER A 187 21.74 27.97 -27.77
CA SER A 187 22.32 29.29 -27.55
C SER A 187 22.93 29.43 -26.16
N LEU A 188 23.94 30.29 -26.02
CA LEU A 188 24.53 30.60 -24.72
C LEU A 188 23.50 31.20 -23.75
N ASN A 189 22.51 31.93 -24.25
CA ASN A 189 21.44 32.51 -23.44
C ASN A 189 20.52 31.44 -22.84
N GLU A 190 20.16 30.41 -23.62
CA GLU A 190 19.38 29.27 -23.12
C GLU A 190 20.16 28.50 -22.07
N LEU A 191 21.47 28.29 -22.30
CA LEU A 191 22.35 27.66 -21.32
C LEU A 191 22.39 28.46 -20.01
N ASN A 192 22.65 29.76 -20.08
CA ASN A 192 22.69 30.64 -18.90
C ASN A 192 21.35 30.68 -18.16
N TRP A 193 20.23 30.73 -18.90
CA TRP A 193 18.90 30.69 -18.29
C TRP A 193 18.65 29.38 -17.54
N GLN A 194 19.00 28.24 -18.13
CA GLN A 194 18.85 26.93 -17.50
C GLN A 194 19.79 26.79 -16.29
N MET A 195 21.02 27.30 -16.40
CA MET A 195 22.01 27.32 -15.32
C MET A 195 21.52 28.09 -14.09
N ASN A 196 20.84 29.22 -14.30
CA ASN A 196 20.25 30.02 -13.22
C ASN A 196 19.00 29.40 -12.60
N LYS A 197 18.24 28.58 -13.35
CA LYS A 197 16.97 28.02 -12.88
C LYS A 197 17.15 26.80 -11.98
N CYS A 198 18.20 26.01 -12.19
CA CYS A 198 18.44 24.82 -11.40
C CYS A 198 19.17 25.16 -10.09
N SER A 199 18.58 24.77 -8.96
CA SER A 199 19.06 25.07 -7.61
C SER A 199 19.47 23.83 -6.82
N SER A 200 19.68 22.70 -7.51
CA SER A 200 20.04 21.45 -6.86
C SER A 200 21.39 21.56 -6.14
N LEU A 201 21.41 21.19 -4.87
CA LEU A 201 22.62 21.15 -4.04
C LEU A 201 23.28 19.76 -4.02
N SER A 202 22.63 18.75 -4.60
CA SER A 202 23.12 17.36 -4.58
C SER A 202 23.80 17.00 -5.91
N PRO A 203 25.00 16.40 -5.88
CA PRO A 203 25.67 15.93 -7.08
C PRO A 203 24.99 14.69 -7.68
N GLY A 204 25.18 14.47 -8.97
CA GLY A 204 24.74 13.27 -9.68
C GLY A 204 25.68 12.07 -9.45
N PRO A 205 25.48 10.96 -10.18
CA PRO A 205 26.37 9.79 -10.13
C PRO A 205 27.81 10.04 -10.57
N ASP A 206 28.06 11.19 -11.20
CA ASP A 206 29.38 11.69 -11.60
C ASP A 206 30.08 12.50 -10.48
N ASP A 207 29.42 12.67 -9.33
CA ASP A 207 29.89 13.42 -8.17
C ASP A 207 30.19 14.91 -8.45
N ILE A 208 29.67 15.49 -9.54
CA ILE A 208 29.86 16.91 -9.89
C ILE A 208 28.74 17.76 -9.29
N PRO A 209 29.02 18.66 -8.33
CA PRO A 209 28.00 19.53 -7.76
C PRO A 209 27.58 20.62 -8.76
N TYR A 210 26.29 20.94 -8.79
CA TYR A 210 25.74 21.91 -9.75
C TYR A 210 26.36 23.32 -9.64
N ILE A 211 26.83 23.70 -8.45
CA ILE A 211 27.49 24.99 -8.21
C ILE A 211 28.79 25.14 -9.01
N PHE A 212 29.46 24.05 -9.40
CA PHE A 212 30.67 24.13 -10.21
C PHE A 212 30.34 24.53 -11.65
N LEU A 213 29.24 23.98 -12.17
CA LEU A 213 28.75 24.32 -13.50
C LEU A 213 28.30 25.78 -13.59
N GLN A 214 27.74 26.34 -12.52
CA GLN A 214 27.33 27.75 -12.46
C GLN A 214 28.52 28.74 -12.50
N ASN A 215 29.70 28.28 -12.10
CA ASN A 215 30.91 29.11 -12.03
C ASN A 215 31.93 28.78 -13.13
N LEU A 216 31.52 28.08 -14.19
CA LEU A 216 32.38 27.86 -15.34
C LEU A 216 32.71 29.19 -16.03
N PRO A 217 33.97 29.44 -16.41
CA PRO A 217 34.31 30.54 -17.29
C PRO A 217 33.76 30.21 -18.68
N LEU A 218 32.57 30.74 -18.99
CA LEU A 218 31.96 30.69 -20.32
C LEU A 218 32.50 31.81 -21.23
#